data_AF-A0A433RBA3-F1
#
_entry.id   AF-A0A433RBA3-F1
#
_cell.length_a   1.000
_cell.length_b   1.000
_cell.length_c   1.000
_cell.angle_alpha   90.00
_cell.angle_beta   90.00
_cell.angle_gamma   90.00
#
_symmetry.space_group_name_H-M   'P 1'
#
loop_
_entity.id
_entity.type
_entity.pdbx_description
1 polymer ?
#
loop_
_entity_poly.entity_id
_entity_poly.type
_entity_poly.pdbx_seq_one_letter_code
_entity_poly.pdbx_strand_id
1 'polypeptide(L)'
;MAAKSNLWSFCLMVFCAGVSGYSLYSSYRNVWLIAPSSDYMLVFTVAALVLGIIGLRDKRNGWRIARGWLTVSLFFLLAAALVLIQIVKIFTGGSEDPLQTVHSPDRSYTIHFYRWDEGAAGTFGIRGELDGPLWFKKRIYVEPRVEKVEAEWTSDQTVSINGHPLDLDRGETYGY
;
A
#
# COMPACT_ATOMS: atom_id res chain seq x y z
N MET A 1 1.34 34.67 -1.99
CA MET A 1 0.61 33.48 -1.49
C MET A 1 0.46 32.42 -2.57
N ALA A 2 -0.09 32.75 -3.75
CA ALA A 2 -0.27 31.82 -4.87
C ALA A 2 1.02 31.14 -5.39
N ALA A 3 2.14 31.87 -5.50
CA ALA A 3 3.42 31.29 -5.92
C ALA A 3 3.93 30.16 -5.00
N LYS A 4 3.76 30.34 -3.68
CA LYS A 4 4.11 29.32 -2.68
C LYS A 4 3.16 28.12 -2.82
N SER A 5 1.85 28.36 -2.95
CA SER A 5 0.83 27.32 -3.16
C SER A 5 1.13 26.41 -4.35
N ASN A 6 1.55 26.99 -5.48
CA ASN A 6 1.91 26.24 -6.69
C ASN A 6 3.12 25.32 -6.45
N LEU A 7 4.14 25.79 -5.71
CA LEU A 7 5.29 24.96 -5.35
C LEU A 7 4.89 23.82 -4.40
N TRP A 8 4.11 24.13 -3.35
CA TRP A 8 3.63 23.13 -2.39
C TRP A 8 2.76 22.06 -3.04
N SER A 9 1.84 22.46 -3.92
CA SER A 9 1.01 21.54 -4.72
C SER A 9 1.87 20.60 -5.57
N PHE A 10 2.87 21.14 -6.27
CA PHE A 10 3.78 20.33 -7.08
C PHE A 10 4.60 19.36 -6.25
N CYS A 11 5.19 19.82 -5.13
CA CYS A 11 5.95 18.96 -4.23
C CYS A 11 5.09 17.83 -3.63
N LEU A 12 3.86 18.15 -3.22
CA LEU A 12 2.91 17.18 -2.69
C LEU A 12 2.54 16.13 -3.76
N MET A 13 2.30 16.56 -5.00
CA MET A 13 2.01 15.64 -6.11
C MET A 13 3.16 14.71 -6.44
N VAL A 14 4.39 15.23 -6.48
CA VAL A 14 5.60 14.41 -6.70
C VAL A 14 5.78 13.40 -5.57
N PHE A 15 5.53 13.82 -4.32
CA PHE A 15 5.57 12.93 -3.17
C PHE A 15 4.51 11.81 -3.28
N CYS A 16 3.24 12.14 -3.57
CA CYS A 16 2.19 11.13 -3.77
C CYS A 16 2.56 10.16 -4.89
N ALA A 17 3.02 10.66 -6.04
CA ALA A 17 3.46 9.83 -7.16
C ALA A 17 4.63 8.92 -6.77
N GLY A 18 5.59 9.43 -6.00
CA GLY A 18 6.73 8.67 -5.49
C GLY A 18 6.32 7.54 -4.55
N VAL A 19 5.43 7.82 -3.59
CA VAL A 19 4.91 6.80 -2.66
C VAL A 19 4.07 5.75 -3.39
N SER A 20 3.19 6.17 -4.31
CA SER A 20 2.41 5.23 -5.13
C SER A 20 3.32 4.34 -6.02
N GLY A 21 4.34 4.93 -6.65
CA GLY A 21 5.32 4.19 -7.44
C GLY A 21 6.12 3.20 -6.59
N TYR A 22 6.55 3.59 -5.39
CA TYR A 22 7.22 2.69 -4.46
C TYR A 22 6.29 1.56 -3.99
N SER A 23 5.03 1.84 -3.68
CA SER A 23 4.05 0.82 -3.30
C SER A 23 3.89 -0.24 -4.39
N LEU A 24 3.83 0.17 -5.66
CA LEU A 24 3.76 -0.76 -6.79
C LEU A 24 5.04 -1.60 -6.92
N TYR A 25 6.21 -0.96 -6.83
CA TYR A 25 7.51 -1.64 -6.87
C TYR A 25 7.64 -2.67 -5.75
N SER A 26 7.28 -2.28 -4.51
CA SER A 26 7.37 -3.14 -3.34
C SER A 26 6.41 -4.32 -3.41
N SER A 27 5.20 -4.12 -3.94
CA SER A 27 4.24 -5.20 -4.17
C SER A 27 4.76 -6.23 -5.18
N TYR A 28 5.56 -5.81 -6.16
CA TYR A 28 6.14 -6.72 -7.15
C TYR A 28 7.36 -7.49 -6.60
N ARG A 29 8.14 -6.84 -5.73
CA ARG A 29 9.39 -7.40 -5.17
C ARG A 29 9.24 -8.03 -3.79
N ASN A 30 8.02 -8.09 -3.24
CA ASN A 30 7.70 -8.59 -1.90
C ASN A 30 8.56 -7.97 -0.78
N VAL A 31 8.90 -6.69 -0.95
CA VAL A 31 9.62 -5.91 0.08
C VAL A 31 8.58 -5.20 0.96
N TRP A 32 9.04 -4.47 1.97
CA TRP A 32 8.21 -3.62 2.82
C TRP A 32 7.32 -2.68 2.01
N LEU A 33 6.04 -3.00 1.98
CA LEU A 33 5.01 -2.23 1.31
C LEU A 33 4.72 -0.97 2.13
N ILE A 34 5.00 0.20 1.56
CA ILE A 34 4.47 1.47 2.06
C ILE A 34 3.12 1.65 1.40
N ALA A 35 2.07 1.20 2.07
CA ALA A 35 0.70 1.38 1.62
C ALA A 35 -0.09 2.11 2.69
N PRO A 36 0.05 3.45 2.81
CA PRO A 36 -1.04 4.23 3.38
C PRO A 36 -2.32 3.85 2.65
N SER A 37 -3.44 3.73 3.38
CA SER A 37 -4.69 3.34 2.75
C SER A 37 -4.94 4.24 1.53
N SER A 38 -5.46 3.63 0.47
CA SER A 38 -5.76 4.34 -0.79
C SER A 38 -6.62 5.58 -0.57
N ASP A 39 -7.43 5.59 0.49
CA ASP A 39 -8.30 6.68 0.86
C ASP A 39 -7.50 7.90 1.34
N TYR A 40 -6.47 7.71 2.17
CA TYR A 40 -5.58 8.80 2.59
C TYR A 40 -4.80 9.38 1.42
N MET A 41 -4.38 8.53 0.47
CA MET A 41 -3.70 8.99 -0.75
C MET A 41 -4.62 9.83 -1.65
N LEU A 42 -5.89 9.47 -1.76
CA LEU A 42 -6.89 10.28 -2.47
C LEU A 42 -7.07 11.65 -1.79
N VAL A 43 -7.15 11.70 -0.46
CA VAL A 43 -7.27 12.96 0.29
C VAL A 43 -6.08 13.88 0.02
N PHE A 44 -4.85 13.37 0.08
CA PHE A 44 -3.66 14.19 -0.23
C PHE A 44 -3.66 14.67 -1.68
N THR A 45 -4.06 13.82 -2.62
CA THR A 45 -4.13 14.15 -4.04
C THR A 45 -5.16 15.27 -4.30
N VAL A 46 -6.32 15.22 -3.64
CA VAL A 46 -7.34 16.29 -3.70
C VAL A 46 -6.83 17.60 -3.09
N ALA A 47 -6.14 17.54 -1.95
CA ALA A 47 -5.52 18.72 -1.34
C ALA A 47 -4.48 19.37 -2.28
N ALA A 48 -3.68 18.54 -2.97
CA ALA A 48 -2.74 18.99 -3.99
C ALA A 48 -3.45 19.74 -5.13
N LEU A 49 -4.59 19.23 -5.60
CA LEU A 49 -5.39 19.88 -6.65
C LEU A 49 -5.88 21.26 -6.22
N VAL A 50 -6.48 21.37 -5.02
CA VAL A 50 -6.99 22.65 -4.52
C VAL A 50 -5.87 23.70 -4.46
N LEU A 51 -4.70 23.32 -3.95
CA LEU A 51 -3.51 24.18 -3.92
C LEU A 51 -3.00 24.52 -5.32
N GLY A 52 -3.13 23.59 -6.27
CA GLY A 52 -2.75 23.76 -7.67
C GLY A 52 -3.63 24.77 -8.39
N ILE A 53 -4.96 24.68 -8.22
CA ILE A 53 -5.95 25.63 -8.77
C ILE A 53 -5.74 27.02 -8.19
N ILE A 54 -5.52 27.14 -6.87
CA ILE A 54 -5.18 28.43 -6.23
C ILE A 54 -3.86 28.97 -6.80
N GLY A 55 -2.89 28.09 -7.03
CA GLY A 55 -1.58 28.41 -7.60
C GLY A 55 -1.62 28.89 -9.06
N LEU A 56 -2.63 28.48 -9.85
CA LEU A 56 -2.81 28.87 -11.25
C LEU A 56 -3.30 30.33 -11.42
N ARG A 57 -3.83 30.96 -10.35
CA ARG A 57 -4.25 32.37 -10.39
C ARG A 57 -3.08 33.35 -10.55
N ASP A 58 -1.84 32.92 -10.29
CA ASP A 58 -0.64 33.75 -10.43
C ASP A 58 -0.11 33.72 -11.88
N LYS A 59 -0.52 34.70 -12.70
CA LYS A 59 -0.14 34.80 -14.12
C LYS A 59 1.21 35.51 -14.37
N ARG A 60 2.03 35.74 -13.34
CA ARG A 60 3.24 36.58 -13.44
C ARG A 60 4.41 35.96 -14.22
N ASN A 61 4.46 34.63 -14.38
CA ASN A 61 5.59 33.94 -15.02
C ASN A 61 5.11 32.68 -15.77
N GLY A 62 5.49 32.57 -17.06
CA GLY A 62 5.13 31.43 -17.93
C GLY A 62 5.57 30.07 -17.38
N TRP A 63 6.74 30.00 -16.73
CA TRP A 63 7.22 28.75 -16.11
C TRP A 63 6.30 28.25 -14.98
N ARG A 64 5.73 29.18 -14.20
CA ARG A 64 4.81 28.84 -13.10
C ARG A 64 3.45 28.37 -13.62
N ILE A 65 3.01 28.93 -14.74
CA ILE A 65 1.78 28.52 -15.43
C ILE A 65 1.97 27.09 -15.97
N ALA A 66 3.07 26.82 -16.68
CA ALA A 66 3.40 25.50 -17.19
C ALA A 66 3.44 24.43 -16.08
N ARG A 67 4.13 24.72 -14.95
CA ARG A 67 4.16 23.82 -13.79
C ARG A 67 2.78 23.59 -13.18
N GLY A 68 1.95 24.62 -13.09
CA GLY A 68 0.58 24.51 -12.59
C GLY A 68 -0.28 23.58 -13.45
N TRP A 69 -0.23 23.73 -14.78
CA TRP A 69 -0.93 22.85 -15.70
C TRP A 69 -0.42 21.41 -15.64
N LEU A 70 0.90 21.21 -15.59
CA LEU A 70 1.50 19.89 -15.38
C LEU A 70 0.98 19.22 -14.10
N THR A 71 0.87 19.97 -13.01
CA THR A 71 0.39 19.46 -11.71
C THR A 71 -1.08 19.02 -11.80
N VAL A 72 -1.92 19.81 -12.50
CA VAL A 72 -3.33 19.47 -12.73
C VAL A 72 -3.47 18.24 -13.63
N SER A 73 -2.69 18.15 -14.72
CA SER A 73 -2.69 16.97 -15.58
C SER A 73 -2.25 15.71 -14.83
N LEU A 74 -1.18 15.80 -14.02
CA LEU A 74 -0.69 14.70 -13.20
C LEU A 74 -1.72 14.28 -12.15
N PHE A 75 -2.47 15.22 -11.58
CA PHE A 75 -3.56 14.92 -10.66
C PHE A 75 -4.62 14.02 -11.32
N PHE A 76 -5.10 14.37 -12.51
CA PHE A 76 -6.12 13.58 -13.19
C PHE A 76 -5.63 12.16 -13.50
N LEU A 77 -4.37 12.02 -13.92
CA LEU A 77 -3.75 10.72 -14.17
C LEU A 77 -3.66 9.88 -12.89
N LEU A 78 -3.14 10.46 -11.80
CA LEU A 78 -2.98 9.75 -10.53
C LEU A 78 -4.33 9.37 -9.91
N ALA A 79 -5.30 10.29 -9.93
CA ALA A 79 -6.66 10.04 -9.44
C ALA A 79 -7.36 8.93 -10.24
N ALA A 80 -7.27 8.96 -11.57
CA ALA A 80 -7.83 7.91 -12.42
C ALA A 80 -7.19 6.55 -12.13
N ALA A 81 -5.87 6.48 -11.96
CA ALA A 81 -5.18 5.25 -11.60
C ALA A 81 -5.62 4.71 -10.23
N LEU A 82 -5.72 5.57 -9.20
CA LEU A 82 -6.16 5.17 -7.86
C LEU A 82 -7.62 4.68 -7.86
N VAL A 83 -8.51 5.35 -8.58
CA VAL A 83 -9.91 4.93 -8.73
C VAL A 83 -10.01 3.61 -9.48
N LEU A 84 -9.24 3.43 -10.57
CA LEU A 84 -9.20 2.18 -11.31
C LEU A 84 -8.79 1.01 -10.41
N ILE A 85 -7.79 1.21 -9.53
CA ILE A 85 -7.39 0.20 -8.55
C ILE A 85 -8.54 -0.17 -7.61
N GLN A 86 -9.35 0.79 -7.13
CA GLN A 86 -10.53 0.48 -6.31
C GLN A 86 -11.59 -0.30 -7.08
N ILE A 87 -11.87 0.10 -8.32
CA ILE A 87 -12.82 -0.58 -9.18
C ILE A 87 -12.38 -2.03 -9.40
N VAL A 88 -11.11 -2.25 -9.73
CA VAL A 88 -10.55 -3.59 -9.89
C VAL A 88 -10.73 -4.42 -8.62
N LYS A 89 -10.40 -3.88 -7.43
CA LYS A 89 -10.61 -4.59 -6.16
C LYS A 89 -12.06 -5.03 -5.93
N ILE A 90 -13.03 -4.16 -6.25
CA ILE A 90 -14.46 -4.46 -6.12
C ILE A 90 -14.87 -5.57 -7.10
N PHE A 91 -14.43 -5.48 -8.36
CA PHE A 91 -14.82 -6.42 -9.42
C PHE A 91 -14.16 -7.79 -9.30
N THR A 92 -12.91 -7.86 -8.84
CA THR A 92 -12.19 -9.14 -8.69
C THR A 92 -12.56 -9.87 -7.41
N GLY A 93 -13.54 -9.38 -6.63
CA GLY A 93 -13.91 -10.00 -5.36
C GLY A 93 -12.72 -10.16 -4.42
N GLY A 94 -11.74 -9.24 -4.50
CA GLY A 94 -10.49 -9.31 -3.75
C GLY A 94 -10.66 -8.95 -2.28
N SER A 95 -11.76 -9.38 -1.66
CA SER A 95 -11.91 -9.34 -0.21
C SER A 95 -10.92 -10.34 0.37
N GLU A 96 -9.80 -9.81 0.83
CA GLU A 96 -8.93 -10.52 1.75
C GLU A 96 -9.71 -10.70 3.05
N ASP A 97 -10.29 -11.89 3.23
CA ASP A 97 -11.08 -12.17 4.42
C ASP A 97 -10.10 -12.31 5.59
N PRO A 98 -10.19 -11.45 6.62
CA PRO A 98 -9.32 -11.55 7.77
C PRO A 98 -9.62 -12.87 8.49
N LEU A 99 -8.60 -13.71 8.64
CA LEU A 99 -8.72 -15.01 9.32
C LEU A 99 -8.41 -14.87 10.79
N GLN A 100 -7.17 -14.47 11.09
CA GLN A 100 -6.72 -14.29 12.46
C GLN A 100 -5.58 -13.28 12.53
N THR A 101 -5.37 -12.74 13.72
CA THR A 101 -4.19 -11.94 14.06
C THR A 101 -3.48 -12.59 15.22
N VAL A 102 -2.16 -12.75 15.11
CA VAL A 102 -1.33 -13.30 16.19
C VAL A 102 -0.27 -12.28 16.59
N HIS A 103 0.07 -12.30 17.87
CA HIS A 103 1.11 -11.45 18.44
C HIS A 103 2.21 -12.34 18.99
N SER A 104 3.46 -11.89 18.87
CA SER A 104 4.58 -12.54 19.55
C SER A 104 4.39 -12.50 21.07
N PRO A 105 4.98 -13.45 21.82
CA PRO A 105 4.88 -13.47 23.28
C PRO A 105 5.29 -12.15 23.96
N ASP A 106 6.32 -11.48 23.44
CA ASP A 106 6.82 -10.18 23.89
C ASP A 106 6.09 -8.97 23.25
N ARG A 107 5.17 -9.22 22.32
CA ARG A 107 4.42 -8.23 21.52
C ARG A 107 5.27 -7.34 20.61
N SER A 108 6.51 -7.72 20.30
CA SER A 108 7.34 -7.03 19.31
C SER A 108 6.81 -7.20 17.88
N TYR A 109 6.16 -8.32 17.57
CA TYR A 109 5.66 -8.65 16.25
C TYR A 109 4.15 -8.91 16.25
N THR A 110 3.49 -8.42 15.20
CA THR A 110 2.06 -8.67 14.93
C THR A 110 1.91 -9.15 13.50
N ILE A 111 1.25 -10.29 13.33
CA ILE A 111 1.01 -10.89 12.02
C ILE A 111 -0.50 -10.98 11.79
N HIS A 112 -0.94 -10.42 10.66
CA HIS A 112 -2.31 -10.53 10.19
C HIS A 112 -2.39 -11.57 9.08
N PHE A 113 -3.32 -12.51 9.23
CA PHE A 113 -3.59 -13.53 8.22
C PHE A 113 -4.87 -13.22 7.47
N TYR A 114 -4.79 -13.40 6.16
CA TYR A 114 -5.88 -13.16 5.23
C TYR A 114 -6.06 -14.37 4.32
N ARG A 115 -7.31 -14.75 4.08
CA ARG A 115 -7.66 -15.66 2.99
C ARG A 115 -7.77 -14.84 1.71
N TRP A 116 -7.14 -15.32 0.64
CA TRP A 116 -7.32 -14.76 -0.69
C TRP A 116 -7.92 -15.83 -1.61
N ASP A 117 -8.79 -15.40 -2.51
CA ASP A 117 -9.45 -16.24 -3.50
C ASP A 117 -9.48 -15.47 -4.83
N GLU A 118 -8.90 -16.06 -5.88
CA GLU A 118 -8.91 -15.49 -7.22
C GLU A 118 -10.21 -15.80 -8.00
N GLY A 119 -11.17 -16.50 -7.38
CA GLY A 119 -12.48 -16.79 -7.93
C GLY A 119 -12.54 -18.06 -8.79
N ALA A 120 -13.58 -18.18 -9.63
CA ALA A 120 -14.04 -19.43 -10.23
C ALA A 120 -13.00 -20.23 -11.07
N ALA A 121 -11.96 -19.58 -11.58
CA ALA A 121 -10.88 -20.23 -12.34
C ALA A 121 -9.50 -20.04 -11.69
N GLY A 122 -9.46 -19.37 -10.54
CA GLY A 122 -8.24 -18.98 -9.85
C GLY A 122 -7.87 -19.93 -8.72
N THR A 123 -6.70 -19.72 -8.12
CA THR A 123 -6.32 -20.43 -6.90
C THR A 123 -6.76 -19.61 -5.67
N PHE A 124 -6.95 -20.30 -4.56
CA PHE A 124 -7.15 -19.67 -3.26
C PHE A 124 -5.97 -19.99 -2.36
N GLY A 125 -5.88 -19.34 -1.21
CA GLY A 125 -4.88 -19.65 -0.21
C GLY A 125 -4.90 -18.69 0.95
N ILE A 126 -3.84 -18.76 1.75
CA ILE A 126 -3.62 -17.87 2.89
C ILE A 126 -2.40 -17.01 2.63
N ARG A 127 -2.46 -15.79 3.14
CA ARG A 127 -1.34 -14.85 3.20
C ARG A 127 -1.15 -14.36 4.63
N GLY A 128 0.11 -14.29 5.07
CA GLY A 128 0.51 -13.64 6.31
C GLY A 128 1.25 -12.33 6.02
N GLU A 129 0.78 -11.26 6.64
CA GLU A 129 1.39 -9.92 6.59
C GLU A 129 1.88 -9.51 7.98
N LEU A 130 3.18 -9.21 8.06
CA LEU A 130 3.82 -8.64 9.24
C LEU A 130 3.51 -7.14 9.31
N ASP A 131 3.00 -6.70 10.44
CA ASP A 131 2.75 -5.29 10.72
C ASP A 131 4.06 -4.59 11.08
N GLY A 132 4.32 -3.47 10.41
CA GLY A 132 5.49 -2.63 10.62
C GLY A 132 5.13 -1.28 11.22
N PRO A 133 6.13 -0.41 11.43
CA PRO A 133 5.86 0.94 11.94
C PRO A 133 4.99 1.74 10.95
N LEU A 134 4.02 2.51 11.45
CA LEU A 134 3.11 3.37 10.67
C LEU A 134 2.20 2.63 9.67
N TRP A 135 2.55 2.66 8.38
CA TRP A 135 1.79 2.09 7.25
C TRP A 135 2.60 1.02 6.50
N PHE A 136 3.69 0.57 7.11
CA PHE A 136 4.56 -0.43 6.53
C PHE A 136 3.99 -1.80 6.82
N LYS A 137 3.85 -2.61 5.77
CA LYS A 137 3.48 -4.01 5.89
C LYS A 137 4.45 -4.85 5.09
N LYS A 138 4.81 -6.04 5.57
CA LYS A 138 5.64 -6.98 4.82
C LYS A 138 4.91 -8.29 4.67
N ARG A 139 4.79 -8.79 3.44
CA ARG A 139 4.29 -10.15 3.22
C ARG A 139 5.39 -11.13 3.58
N ILE A 140 5.11 -12.03 4.49
CA ILE A 140 6.09 -13.01 5.01
C ILE A 140 5.69 -14.45 4.69
N TYR A 141 4.41 -14.68 4.35
CA TYR A 141 3.89 -16.01 4.15
C TYR A 141 2.84 -16.02 3.05
N VAL A 142 2.94 -16.94 2.10
CA VAL A 142 1.89 -17.28 1.15
C VAL A 142 1.85 -18.79 1.00
N GLU A 143 0.66 -19.37 1.16
CA GLU A 143 0.43 -20.79 0.91
C GLU A 143 -0.83 -20.98 0.06
N PRO A 144 -0.72 -21.55 -1.15
CA PRO A 144 -1.87 -21.82 -2.00
C PRO A 144 -2.62 -23.09 -1.54
N ARG A 145 -3.91 -23.14 -1.81
CA ARG A 145 -4.83 -24.27 -1.58
C ARG A 145 -5.01 -24.68 -0.12
N VAL A 146 -4.80 -23.75 0.80
CA VAL A 146 -5.07 -23.93 2.23
C VAL A 146 -6.12 -22.94 2.71
N GLU A 147 -7.03 -23.40 3.56
CA GLU A 147 -8.16 -22.60 4.06
C GLU A 147 -8.02 -22.16 5.52
N LYS A 148 -7.23 -22.90 6.30
CA LYS A 148 -7.04 -22.67 7.74
C LYS A 148 -5.59 -22.34 8.03
N VAL A 149 -5.39 -21.45 8.98
CA VAL A 149 -4.05 -21.09 9.45
C VAL A 149 -3.89 -21.58 10.87
N GLU A 150 -2.82 -22.33 11.10
CA GLU A 150 -2.36 -22.76 12.41
C GLU A 150 -1.03 -22.04 12.65
N ALA A 151 -1.04 -21.05 13.54
CA ALA A 151 0.14 -20.26 13.84
C ALA A 151 0.50 -20.39 15.31
N GLU A 152 1.68 -20.92 15.59
CA GLU A 152 2.20 -21.13 16.92
C GLU A 152 3.57 -20.45 17.06
N TRP A 153 3.76 -19.71 18.13
CA TRP A 153 5.06 -19.09 18.42
C TRP A 153 5.95 -20.08 19.16
N THR A 154 7.09 -20.42 18.56
CA THR A 154 8.10 -21.31 19.17
C THR A 154 9.10 -20.51 20.00
N SER A 155 9.25 -19.22 19.69
CA SER A 155 10.07 -18.24 20.42
C SER A 155 9.47 -16.83 20.26
N ASP A 156 10.10 -15.80 20.84
CA ASP A 156 9.67 -14.41 20.66
C ASP A 156 9.78 -13.93 19.19
N GLN A 157 10.64 -14.57 18.40
CA GLN A 157 11.02 -14.14 17.05
C GLN A 157 10.68 -15.17 15.98
N THR A 158 10.39 -16.40 16.38
CA THR A 158 10.13 -17.53 15.48
C THR A 158 8.68 -17.97 15.61
N VAL A 159 7.97 -17.95 14.48
CA VAL A 159 6.60 -18.44 14.37
C VAL A 159 6.57 -19.64 13.43
N SER A 160 5.84 -20.68 13.81
CA SER A 160 5.50 -21.81 12.94
C SER A 160 4.12 -21.58 12.35
N ILE A 161 4.02 -21.49 11.03
CA ILE A 161 2.77 -21.26 10.31
C ILE A 161 2.48 -22.49 9.45
N ASN A 162 1.41 -23.23 9.75
CA ASN A 162 1.07 -24.51 9.13
C ASN A 162 2.25 -25.51 9.11
N GLY A 163 3.05 -25.52 10.17
CA GLY A 163 4.24 -26.38 10.28
C GLY A 163 5.50 -25.82 9.59
N HIS A 164 5.44 -24.63 9.00
CA HIS A 164 6.61 -23.94 8.45
C HIS A 164 7.18 -22.94 9.47
N PRO A 165 8.32 -23.23 10.11
CA PRO A 165 8.99 -22.29 10.99
C PRO A 165 9.59 -21.12 10.19
N LEU A 166 9.39 -19.90 10.67
CA LEU A 166 9.92 -18.67 10.11
C LEU A 166 10.57 -17.83 11.21
N ASP A 167 11.84 -17.50 11.02
CA ASP A 167 12.58 -16.55 11.86
C ASP A 167 12.41 -15.11 11.31
N LEU A 168 11.65 -14.29 12.06
CA LEU A 168 11.32 -12.92 11.65
C LEU A 168 12.51 -11.96 11.76
N ASP A 169 13.43 -12.19 12.68
CA ASP A 169 14.65 -11.38 12.85
C ASP A 169 15.61 -11.56 11.69
N ARG A 170 15.69 -12.80 11.17
CA ARG A 170 16.44 -13.11 9.93
C ARG A 170 15.72 -12.65 8.67
N GLY A 171 14.46 -12.23 8.80
CA GLY A 171 13.63 -11.76 7.70
C GLY A 171 13.20 -12.87 6.74
N GLU A 172 13.11 -14.12 7.24
CA GLU A 172 12.70 -15.29 6.47
C GLU A 172 11.26 -15.14 5.95
N THR A 173 10.99 -15.77 4.80
CA THR A 173 9.68 -15.74 4.14
C THR A 173 9.38 -17.09 3.51
N TYR A 174 8.10 -17.43 3.40
CA TYR A 174 7.63 -18.66 2.75
C TYR A 174 6.68 -18.36 1.59
N GLY A 175 6.79 -19.13 0.50
CA GLY A 175 5.91 -19.03 -0.67
C GLY A 175 6.33 -18.03 -1.75
N TYR A 176 7.59 -17.56 -1.72
CA TYR A 176 8.17 -16.60 -2.66
C TYR A 176 9.47 -17.09 -3.29
#